data_AF-A0A847EYY6-F1
#
_entry.id   AF-A0A847EYY6-F1
#
_cell.length_a   1.000
_cell.length_b   1.000
_cell.length_c   1.000
_cell.angle_alpha   90.00
_cell.angle_beta   90.00
_cell.angle_gamma   90.00
#
_symmetry.space_group_name_H-M   'P 1'
#
loop_
_entity.id
_entity.type
_entity.pdbx_description
1 polymer ?
#
loop_
_entity_poly.entity_id
_entity_poly.type
_entity_poly.pdbx_seq_one_letter_code
_entity_poly.pdbx_strand_id
1 'polypeptide(L)'
;KVYNRAFQLLKRNKGAAAARYKLKKAMMELGPTGYPFEILVGEVYRRLGYEVKVGQTLKGHCVTHEVDVVARKGNDLHFIECKYYQHTGKNANVQVPLYIRSRVDDLIRYYQGLPEYAGVTFHGGIATNTRFTADAVSFGECTGLNLLAWDYPQGRGLKELVDLQRIFPITVLTRLQTAEKQALMAQDIVICRQLKENIDILTTLGLDERRIHRVTEELRNLCDEPQ
;
A
#
# COMPACT_ATOMS: atom_id res chain seq x y z
N LYS A 1 -6.08 -27.61 4.96
CA LYS A 1 -6.38 -27.58 6.42
C LYS A 1 -5.21 -27.11 7.32
N VAL A 2 -3.94 -27.25 6.92
CA VAL A 2 -2.77 -26.87 7.76
C VAL A 2 -2.49 -25.36 7.80
N TYR A 3 -2.83 -24.59 6.76
CA TYR A 3 -2.48 -23.16 6.69
C TYR A 3 -3.40 -22.23 7.50
N ASN A 4 -4.73 -22.46 7.51
CA ASN A 4 -5.64 -21.75 8.41
C ASN A 4 -5.28 -22.00 9.87
N ARG A 5 -4.89 -23.23 10.20
CA ARG A 5 -4.39 -23.56 11.55
C ARG A 5 -3.01 -22.97 11.79
N ALA A 6 -2.09 -22.91 10.83
CA ALA A 6 -0.78 -22.30 11.03
C ALA A 6 -0.90 -20.78 11.30
N PHE A 7 -1.64 -20.01 10.50
CA PHE A 7 -1.74 -18.56 10.71
C PHE A 7 -2.55 -18.20 11.98
N GLN A 8 -3.61 -18.96 12.30
CA GLN A 8 -4.39 -18.76 13.54
C GLN A 8 -3.72 -19.33 14.81
N LEU A 9 -3.04 -20.49 14.76
CA LEU A 9 -2.25 -21.03 15.88
C LEU A 9 -1.02 -20.18 16.15
N LEU A 10 -0.38 -19.64 15.10
CA LEU A 10 0.67 -18.65 15.23
C LEU A 10 0.13 -17.41 15.99
N LYS A 11 -1.09 -16.95 15.68
CA LYS A 11 -1.74 -15.82 16.39
C LYS A 11 -2.00 -16.08 17.88
N ARG A 12 -2.16 -17.34 18.30
CA ARG A 12 -2.65 -17.72 19.64
C ARG A 12 -1.56 -18.20 20.62
N ASN A 13 -0.41 -18.65 20.14
CA ASN A 13 0.76 -18.95 20.98
C ASN A 13 2.06 -18.79 20.16
N LYS A 14 2.88 -17.78 20.50
CA LYS A 14 4.26 -17.54 20.01
C LYS A 14 4.49 -17.26 18.51
N GLY A 15 3.48 -17.26 17.64
CA GLY A 15 3.68 -17.19 16.19
C GLY A 15 3.24 -15.92 15.44
N ALA A 16 2.58 -14.98 16.11
CA ALA A 16 2.19 -13.71 15.48
C ALA A 16 3.43 -12.95 14.99
N ALA A 17 4.58 -13.13 15.66
CA ALA A 17 5.86 -12.59 15.24
C ALA A 17 6.34 -13.19 13.90
N ALA A 18 6.21 -14.50 13.69
CA ALA A 18 6.64 -15.16 12.45
C ALA A 18 5.73 -14.78 11.27
N ALA A 19 4.41 -14.68 11.50
CA ALA A 19 3.47 -14.19 10.51
C ALA A 19 3.76 -12.73 10.12
N ARG A 20 3.98 -11.85 11.11
CA ARG A 20 4.37 -10.45 10.89
C ARG A 20 5.71 -10.32 10.18
N TYR A 21 6.69 -11.16 10.51
CA TYR A 21 7.98 -11.19 9.85
C TYR A 21 7.86 -11.54 8.37
N LYS A 22 7.05 -12.57 8.05
CA LYS A 22 6.76 -12.95 6.66
C LYS A 22 6.07 -11.84 5.90
N LEU A 23 5.07 -11.17 6.49
CA LEU A 23 4.40 -10.04 5.84
C LEU A 23 5.35 -8.87 5.61
N LYS A 24 6.19 -8.53 6.60
CA LYS A 24 7.19 -7.48 6.45
C LYS A 24 8.13 -7.79 5.30
N LYS A 25 8.63 -9.03 5.22
CA LYS A 25 9.49 -9.49 4.12
C LYS A 25 8.78 -9.38 2.77
N ALA A 26 7.54 -9.84 2.67
CA ALA A 26 6.74 -9.75 1.45
C ALA A 26 6.54 -8.29 0.99
N MET A 27 6.34 -7.35 1.93
CA MET A 27 6.29 -5.92 1.60
C MET A 27 7.60 -5.38 1.03
N MET A 28 8.76 -5.91 1.43
CA MET A 28 10.07 -5.54 0.86
C MET A 28 10.31 -6.17 -0.52
N GLU A 29 9.55 -7.19 -0.90
CA GLU A 29 9.68 -7.93 -2.15
C GLU A 29 8.82 -7.33 -3.28
N LEU A 30 8.16 -6.18 -3.06
CA LEU A 30 7.34 -5.45 -4.05
C LEU A 30 8.14 -4.82 -5.22
N GLY A 31 9.35 -5.30 -5.46
CA GLY A 31 10.21 -4.84 -6.54
C GLY A 31 10.96 -3.53 -6.20
N PRO A 32 11.83 -3.08 -7.12
CA PRO A 32 12.72 -1.94 -6.87
C PRO A 32 12.10 -0.58 -7.21
N THR A 33 11.04 -0.53 -8.02
CA THR A 33 10.53 0.71 -8.62
C THR A 33 9.70 1.56 -7.65
N GLY A 34 9.18 0.99 -6.57
CA GLY A 34 8.24 1.66 -5.67
C GLY A 34 6.80 1.67 -6.19
N TYR A 35 6.59 1.63 -7.50
CA TYR A 35 5.25 1.67 -8.11
C TYR A 35 4.26 0.60 -7.59
N PRO A 36 4.64 -0.68 -7.40
CA PRO A 36 3.73 -1.64 -6.76
C PRO A 36 3.33 -1.26 -5.34
N PHE A 37 4.21 -0.58 -4.59
CA PHE A 37 3.86 -0.08 -3.27
C PHE A 37 2.82 1.05 -3.34
N GLU A 38 2.85 1.89 -4.37
CA GLU A 38 1.82 2.92 -4.62
C GLU A 38 0.45 2.28 -4.86
N ILE A 39 0.38 1.23 -5.69
CA ILE A 39 -0.86 0.47 -5.94
C ILE A 39 -1.40 -0.12 -4.62
N LEU A 40 -0.52 -0.71 -3.80
CA LEU A 40 -0.91 -1.27 -2.51
C LEU A 40 -1.44 -0.19 -1.55
N VAL A 41 -0.78 0.96 -1.46
CA VAL A 41 -1.26 2.09 -0.66
C VAL A 41 -2.60 2.59 -1.21
N GLY A 42 -2.75 2.65 -2.53
CA GLY A 42 -4.03 2.96 -3.16
C GLY A 42 -5.14 2.00 -2.72
N GLU A 43 -4.88 0.69 -2.68
CA GLU A 43 -5.82 -0.31 -2.17
C GLU A 43 -6.16 -0.13 -0.69
N VAL A 44 -5.22 0.34 0.14
CA VAL A 44 -5.51 0.73 1.53
C VAL A 44 -6.56 1.83 1.56
N TYR A 45 -6.40 2.88 0.78
CA TYR A 45 -7.40 3.97 0.72
C TYR A 45 -8.72 3.51 0.09
N ARG A 46 -8.72 2.67 -0.94
CA ARG A 46 -9.96 2.07 -1.49
C ARG A 46 -10.75 1.33 -0.42
N ARG A 47 -10.07 0.53 0.41
CA ARG A 47 -10.68 -0.21 1.52
C ARG A 47 -11.22 0.68 2.63
N LEU A 48 -10.65 1.88 2.80
CA LEU A 48 -11.17 2.90 3.70
C LEU A 48 -12.35 3.70 3.10
N GLY A 49 -12.79 3.35 1.89
CA GLY A 49 -13.94 3.92 1.19
C GLY A 49 -13.62 5.18 0.39
N TYR A 50 -12.39 5.33 -0.07
CA TYR A 50 -11.99 6.41 -0.97
C TYR A 50 -12.06 5.95 -2.44
N GLU A 51 -12.40 6.88 -3.33
CA GLU A 51 -12.10 6.78 -4.75
C GLU A 51 -10.60 7.07 -4.94
N VAL A 52 -9.89 6.22 -5.68
CA VAL A 52 -8.42 6.28 -5.74
C VAL A 52 -7.90 6.23 -7.16
N LYS A 53 -7.01 7.18 -7.48
CA LYS A 53 -6.16 7.19 -8.67
C LYS A 53 -4.69 7.08 -8.26
N VAL A 54 -3.90 6.33 -8.99
CA VAL A 54 -2.47 6.07 -8.71
C VAL A 54 -1.62 6.64 -9.85
N GLY A 55 -0.43 7.17 -9.55
CA GLY A 55 0.53 7.69 -10.53
C GLY A 55 -0.03 8.84 -11.36
N GLN A 56 -0.46 9.92 -10.71
CA GLN A 56 -1.13 11.04 -11.37
C GLN A 56 -0.19 12.22 -11.58
N THR A 57 -0.03 12.68 -12.81
CA THR A 57 0.65 13.94 -13.10
C THR A 57 -0.33 15.11 -12.95
N LEU A 58 -0.16 15.91 -11.91
CA LEU A 58 -1.05 17.02 -11.55
C LEU A 58 -0.35 18.37 -11.70
N LYS A 59 -1.08 19.36 -12.21
CA LYS A 59 -0.61 20.74 -12.23
C LYS A 59 -0.71 21.36 -10.83
N GLY A 60 0.40 21.85 -10.32
CA GLY A 60 0.48 22.73 -9.15
C GLY A 60 0.50 24.20 -9.54
N HIS A 61 0.61 25.07 -8.54
CA HIS A 61 0.60 26.51 -8.78
C HIS A 61 1.89 26.97 -9.45
N CYS A 62 3.02 26.39 -9.05
CA CYS A 62 4.34 26.73 -9.57
C CYS A 62 4.83 25.70 -10.59
N VAL A 63 4.66 24.41 -10.31
CA VAL A 63 5.18 23.31 -11.16
C VAL A 63 4.21 22.15 -11.25
N THR A 64 4.44 21.25 -12.21
CA THR A 64 3.75 19.96 -12.30
C THR A 64 4.36 18.96 -11.32
N HIS A 65 3.52 18.18 -10.66
CA HIS A 65 3.91 17.16 -9.67
C HIS A 65 3.41 15.79 -10.11
N GLU A 66 4.22 14.75 -9.92
CA GLU A 66 3.78 13.36 -10.01
C GLU A 66 3.32 12.89 -8.62
N VAL A 67 2.01 12.77 -8.43
CA VAL A 67 1.41 12.35 -7.15
C VAL A 67 1.12 10.86 -7.20
N ASP A 68 1.78 10.11 -6.32
CA ASP A 68 1.71 8.65 -6.28
C ASP A 68 0.29 8.14 -6.03
N VAL A 69 -0.44 8.71 -5.08
CA VAL A 69 -1.84 8.34 -4.78
C VAL A 69 -2.69 9.58 -4.54
N VAL A 70 -3.78 9.69 -5.30
CA VAL A 70 -4.85 10.67 -5.10
C VAL A 70 -6.07 9.93 -4.59
N ALA A 71 -6.52 10.26 -3.37
CA ALA A 71 -7.67 9.62 -2.75
C ALA A 71 -8.75 10.65 -2.40
N ARG A 72 -9.99 10.43 -2.87
CA ARG A 72 -11.14 11.30 -2.62
C ARG A 72 -12.23 10.56 -1.85
N LYS A 73 -12.80 11.21 -0.82
CA LYS A 73 -13.98 10.72 -0.11
C LYS A 73 -14.88 11.90 0.25
N GLY A 74 -15.99 12.03 -0.45
CA GLY A 74 -16.84 13.23 -0.34
C GLY A 74 -16.05 14.50 -0.70
N ASN A 75 -15.93 15.41 0.26
CA ASN A 75 -15.21 16.68 0.11
C ASN A 75 -13.74 16.61 0.54
N ASP A 76 -13.26 15.47 1.03
CA ASP A 76 -11.85 15.29 1.37
C ASP A 76 -11.06 14.82 0.15
N LEU A 77 -9.99 15.53 -0.19
CA LEU A 77 -9.05 15.17 -1.25
C LEU A 77 -7.64 15.05 -0.67
N HIS A 78 -7.04 13.87 -0.79
CA HIS A 78 -5.72 13.57 -0.28
C HIS A 78 -4.73 13.44 -1.44
N PHE A 79 -3.59 14.13 -1.31
CA PHE A 79 -2.39 13.91 -2.11
C PHE A 79 -1.39 13.14 -1.26
N ILE A 80 -1.11 11.89 -1.64
CA ILE A 80 -0.30 10.97 -0.84
C ILE A 80 0.93 10.57 -1.64
N GLU A 81 2.08 10.71 -1.01
CA GLU A 81 3.39 10.36 -1.56
C GLU A 81 3.90 9.08 -0.89
N CYS A 82 4.38 8.13 -1.68
CA CYS A 82 4.82 6.81 -1.28
C CYS A 82 6.34 6.75 -1.23
N LYS A 83 6.90 6.69 -0.02
CA LYS A 83 8.33 6.48 0.18
C LYS A 83 8.67 5.02 0.42
N TYR A 84 8.97 4.30 -0.67
CA TYR A 84 9.38 2.90 -0.61
C TYR A 84 10.90 2.74 -0.36
N TYR A 85 11.26 1.76 0.47
CA TYR A 85 12.65 1.36 0.72
C TYR A 85 12.83 -0.14 0.50
N GLN A 86 13.98 -0.53 -0.08
CA GLN A 86 14.31 -1.94 -0.31
C GLN A 86 14.90 -2.66 0.92
N HIS A 87 15.34 -1.91 1.92
CA HIS A 87 15.95 -2.47 3.14
C HIS A 87 15.33 -1.88 4.40
N THR A 88 15.16 -2.72 5.43
CA THR A 88 14.50 -2.34 6.68
C THR A 88 15.35 -1.46 7.60
N GLY A 89 16.62 -1.21 7.25
CA GLY A 89 17.52 -0.34 8.01
C GLY A 89 17.40 1.14 7.67
N LYS A 90 16.60 1.51 6.66
CA LYS A 90 16.40 2.90 6.25
C LYS A 90 15.01 3.38 6.66
N ASN A 91 15.00 4.49 7.39
CA ASN A 91 13.79 5.19 7.81
C ASN A 91 13.65 6.50 7.01
N ALA A 92 12.41 6.94 6.80
CA ALA A 92 12.12 8.26 6.28
C ALA A 92 12.48 9.31 7.33
N ASN A 93 13.52 10.09 7.03
CA ASN A 93 13.98 11.20 7.87
C ASN A 93 13.14 12.46 7.62
N VAL A 94 13.39 13.53 8.38
CA VAL A 94 12.61 14.78 8.34
C VAL A 94 12.64 15.51 6.98
N GLN A 95 13.64 15.25 6.13
CA GLN A 95 13.70 15.83 4.79
C GLN A 95 12.51 15.36 3.92
N VAL A 96 12.03 14.14 4.13
CA VAL A 96 10.90 13.57 3.40
C VAL A 96 9.62 14.38 3.62
N PRO A 97 9.11 14.55 4.86
CA PRO A 97 7.91 15.35 5.07
C PRO A 97 8.11 16.85 4.80
N LEU A 98 9.30 17.42 5.02
CA LEU A 98 9.59 18.80 4.62
C LEU A 98 9.38 19.02 3.11
N TYR A 99 9.94 18.13 2.29
CA TYR A 99 9.79 18.19 0.83
C TYR A 99 8.34 17.98 0.41
N ILE A 100 7.67 16.96 0.96
CA ILE A 100 6.30 16.61 0.58
C ILE A 100 5.31 17.70 0.98
N ARG A 101 5.52 18.36 2.12
CA ARG A 101 4.70 19.51 2.52
C ARG A 101 4.73 20.61 1.45
N SER A 102 5.92 20.95 0.96
CA SER A 102 6.06 21.98 -0.09
C SER A 102 5.33 21.60 -1.38
N ARG A 103 5.31 20.32 -1.77
CA ARG A 103 4.57 19.85 -2.97
C ARG A 103 3.07 19.93 -2.77
N VAL A 104 2.60 19.47 -1.60
CA VAL A 104 1.18 19.51 -1.24
C VAL A 104 0.69 20.96 -1.21
N ASP A 105 1.45 21.89 -0.62
CA ASP A 105 1.07 23.31 -0.60
C ASP A 105 0.95 23.92 -2.01
N ASP A 106 1.84 23.54 -2.93
CA ASP A 106 1.79 24.00 -4.32
C ASP A 106 0.55 23.48 -5.07
N LEU A 107 0.18 22.21 -4.84
CA LEU A 107 -1.05 21.62 -5.37
C LEU A 107 -2.29 22.28 -4.77
N ILE A 108 -2.36 22.39 -3.45
CA ILE A 108 -3.50 22.98 -2.74
C ILE A 108 -3.75 24.40 -3.22
N ARG A 109 -2.70 25.22 -3.35
CA ARG A 109 -2.81 26.59 -3.84
C ARG A 109 -3.40 26.66 -5.25
N TYR A 110 -3.08 25.70 -6.11
CA TYR A 110 -3.66 25.62 -7.45
C TYR A 110 -5.15 25.26 -7.39
N TYR A 111 -5.49 24.14 -6.75
CA TYR A 111 -6.84 23.60 -6.75
C TYR A 111 -7.83 24.44 -5.94
N GLN A 112 -7.41 25.08 -4.85
CA GLN A 112 -8.28 25.99 -4.09
C GLN A 112 -8.74 27.21 -4.90
N GLY A 113 -7.99 27.61 -5.93
CA GLY A 113 -8.38 28.70 -6.81
C GLY A 113 -9.43 28.33 -7.86
N LEU A 114 -9.79 27.05 -7.96
CA LEU A 114 -10.69 26.53 -8.99
C LEU A 114 -12.13 26.38 -8.44
N PRO A 115 -13.16 26.96 -9.10
CA PRO A 115 -14.54 26.90 -8.64
C PRO A 115 -15.07 25.48 -8.42
N GLU A 116 -14.65 24.50 -9.22
CA GLU A 116 -15.07 23.11 -9.11
C GLU A 116 -14.53 22.39 -7.86
N TYR A 117 -13.55 22.99 -7.16
CA TYR A 117 -13.03 22.52 -5.88
C TYR A 117 -13.50 23.38 -4.70
N ALA A 118 -14.49 24.25 -4.89
CA ALA A 118 -15.09 25.01 -3.79
C ALA A 118 -15.66 24.06 -2.72
N GLY A 119 -15.28 24.27 -1.46
CA GLY A 119 -15.70 23.44 -0.32
C GLY A 119 -14.93 22.12 -0.18
N VAL A 120 -13.92 21.85 -1.03
CA VAL A 120 -13.01 20.71 -0.87
C VAL A 120 -12.01 21.00 0.26
N THR A 121 -11.83 20.03 1.14
CA THR A 121 -10.78 20.01 2.16
C THR A 121 -9.61 19.20 1.62
N PHE A 122 -8.43 19.81 1.59
CA PHE A 122 -7.24 19.19 1.04
C PHE A 122 -6.31 18.69 2.13
N HIS A 123 -5.73 17.52 1.90
CA HIS A 123 -4.85 16.84 2.84
C HIS A 123 -3.57 16.37 2.14
N GLY A 124 -2.44 16.46 2.84
CA GLY A 124 -1.19 15.84 2.43
C GLY A 124 -0.95 14.55 3.20
N GLY A 125 -0.31 13.57 2.57
CA GLY A 125 0.01 12.31 3.22
C GLY A 125 1.32 11.69 2.75
N ILE A 126 1.89 10.85 3.61
CA ILE A 126 3.11 10.08 3.31
C ILE A 126 2.89 8.64 3.74
N ALA A 127 3.07 7.72 2.80
CA ALA A 127 3.09 6.29 3.08
C ALA A 127 4.52 5.74 2.97
N THR A 128 4.97 4.92 3.91
CA THR A 128 6.27 4.23 3.81
C THR A 128 6.20 2.80 4.33
N ASN A 129 6.86 1.87 3.64
CA ASN A 129 6.93 0.47 4.05
C ASN A 129 7.88 0.21 5.24
N THR A 130 8.65 1.22 5.67
CA THR A 130 9.51 1.15 6.86
C THR A 130 8.96 2.00 8.00
N ARG A 131 9.73 2.97 8.52
CA ARG A 131 9.38 3.83 9.66
C ARG A 131 9.78 5.26 9.37
N PHE A 132 9.18 6.19 10.11
CA PHE A 132 9.62 7.58 10.20
C PHE A 132 10.61 7.76 11.36
N THR A 133 11.54 8.71 11.25
CA THR A 133 12.31 9.19 12.40
C THR A 133 11.44 10.03 13.33
N ALA A 134 11.86 10.23 14.58
CA ALA A 134 11.12 11.08 15.53
C ALA A 134 10.84 12.48 14.97
N ASP A 135 11.86 13.14 14.40
CA ASP A 135 11.69 14.47 13.78
C ASP A 135 10.72 14.46 12.60
N ALA A 136 10.69 13.39 11.81
CA ALA A 136 9.75 13.25 10.70
C ALA A 136 8.31 13.11 11.19
N VAL A 137 8.10 12.37 12.29
CA VAL A 137 6.80 12.28 12.96
C VAL A 137 6.39 13.64 13.52
N SER A 138 7.25 14.26 14.33
CA SER A 138 6.97 15.57 14.95
C SER A 138 6.63 16.64 13.93
N PHE A 139 7.40 16.74 12.84
CA PHE A 139 7.12 17.71 11.79
C PHE A 139 5.83 17.38 11.02
N GLY A 140 5.61 16.11 10.67
CA GLY A 140 4.42 15.69 9.93
C GLY A 140 3.13 15.96 10.72
N GLU A 141 3.10 15.59 12.00
CA GLU A 141 1.97 15.87 12.89
C GLU A 141 1.75 17.39 13.05
N CYS A 142 2.81 18.15 13.29
CA CYS A 142 2.76 19.61 13.46
C CYS A 142 2.18 20.31 12.21
N THR A 143 2.52 19.82 11.02
CA THR A 143 2.06 20.37 9.75
C THR A 143 0.80 19.71 9.21
N GLY A 144 0.15 18.81 9.95
CA GLY A 144 -1.08 18.14 9.51
C GLY A 144 -0.89 17.19 8.32
N LEU A 145 0.31 16.64 8.11
CA LEU A 145 0.55 15.57 7.15
C LEU A 145 0.09 14.23 7.73
N ASN A 146 -0.70 13.48 6.96
CA ASN A 146 -1.12 12.13 7.33
C ASN A 146 0.04 11.16 7.13
N LEU A 147 0.64 10.68 8.22
CA LEU A 147 1.75 9.75 8.17
C LEU A 147 1.28 8.30 8.31
N LEU A 148 1.66 7.45 7.37
CA LEU A 148 1.35 6.02 7.37
C LEU A 148 2.65 5.22 7.17
N ALA A 149 3.07 4.47 8.19
CA ALA A 149 4.27 3.64 8.14
C ALA A 149 3.94 2.17 8.42
N TRP A 150 4.95 1.30 8.44
CA TRP A 150 4.80 -0.12 8.81
C TRP A 150 4.03 -0.30 10.12
N ASP A 151 4.36 0.48 11.15
CA ASP A 151 3.77 0.41 12.48
C ASP A 151 3.33 1.76 13.06
N TYR A 152 3.16 2.77 12.20
CA TYR A 152 2.65 4.09 12.58
C TYR A 152 1.45 4.47 11.69
N PRO A 153 0.40 5.11 12.25
CA PRO A 153 0.22 5.37 13.68
C PRO A 153 -0.03 4.07 14.43
N GLN A 154 0.32 4.03 15.72
CA GLN A 154 0.22 2.80 16.50
C GLN A 154 -1.19 2.22 16.45
N GLY A 155 -1.31 0.93 16.09
CA GLY A 155 -2.60 0.23 15.97
C GLY A 155 -3.38 0.52 14.68
N ARG A 156 -2.89 1.43 13.83
CA ARG A 156 -3.49 1.78 12.53
C ARG A 156 -2.42 1.93 11.43
N GLY A 157 -1.25 1.32 11.61
CA GLY A 157 -0.18 1.33 10.61
C GLY A 157 -0.46 0.37 9.47
N LEU A 158 0.41 0.34 8.46
CA LEU A 158 0.27 -0.53 7.29
C LEU A 158 0.13 -1.99 7.67
N LYS A 159 0.89 -2.48 8.67
CA LYS A 159 0.80 -3.89 9.07
C LYS A 159 -0.58 -4.24 9.64
N GLU A 160 -1.21 -3.33 10.38
CA GLU A 160 -2.57 -3.52 10.89
C GLU A 160 -3.59 -3.41 9.75
N LEU A 161 -3.49 -2.38 8.92
CA LEU A 161 -4.43 -2.17 7.81
C LEU A 161 -4.39 -3.32 6.82
N VAL A 162 -3.21 -3.81 6.46
CA VAL A 162 -3.07 -4.96 5.55
C VAL A 162 -3.67 -6.23 6.15
N ASP A 163 -3.48 -6.52 7.44
CA ASP A 163 -4.06 -7.71 8.09
C ASP A 163 -5.60 -7.57 8.21
N LEU A 164 -6.08 -6.43 8.71
CA LEU A 164 -7.50 -6.18 8.97
C LEU A 164 -8.32 -6.12 7.67
N GLN A 165 -7.79 -5.44 6.65
CA GLN A 165 -8.47 -5.25 5.36
C GLN A 165 -8.12 -6.33 4.33
N ARG A 166 -7.30 -7.33 4.70
CA ARG A 166 -6.87 -8.45 3.85
C ARG A 166 -6.20 -8.01 2.55
N ILE A 167 -5.38 -6.96 2.62
CA ILE A 167 -4.64 -6.35 1.49
C ILE A 167 -3.27 -7.03 1.36
N PHE A 168 -3.25 -8.36 1.38
CA PHE A 168 -1.99 -9.10 1.33
C PHE A 168 -1.35 -8.94 -0.06
N PRO A 169 -0.06 -8.55 -0.16
CA PRO A 169 0.61 -8.44 -1.45
C PRO A 169 0.85 -9.83 -2.04
N ILE A 170 0.83 -9.99 -3.37
CA ILE A 170 1.07 -11.30 -4.02
C ILE A 170 2.45 -11.89 -3.71
N THR A 171 3.37 -11.07 -3.21
CA THR A 171 4.67 -11.51 -2.71
C THR A 171 4.57 -12.47 -1.52
N VAL A 172 3.47 -12.47 -0.76
CA VAL A 172 3.23 -13.48 0.29
C VAL A 172 2.99 -14.89 -0.26
N LEU A 173 2.58 -15.01 -1.53
CA LEU A 173 2.24 -16.29 -2.13
C LEU A 173 3.48 -17.16 -2.29
N THR A 174 3.39 -18.41 -1.86
CA THR A 174 4.50 -19.37 -1.89
C THR A 174 4.42 -20.30 -3.09
N ARG A 175 3.27 -20.35 -3.77
CA ARG A 175 3.04 -21.18 -4.96
C ARG A 175 3.40 -20.50 -6.28
N LEU A 176 3.72 -19.20 -6.23
CA LEU A 176 4.23 -18.42 -7.36
C LEU A 176 5.74 -18.24 -7.27
N GLN A 177 6.40 -18.38 -8.41
CA GLN A 177 7.81 -18.06 -8.57
C GLN A 177 8.02 -16.54 -8.62
N THR A 178 9.27 -16.10 -8.38
CA THR A 178 9.60 -14.67 -8.42
C THR A 178 9.27 -14.05 -9.78
N ALA A 179 9.60 -14.71 -10.89
CA ALA A 179 9.31 -14.21 -12.23
C ALA A 179 7.79 -14.03 -12.47
N GLU A 180 6.97 -14.98 -12.01
CA GLU A 180 5.51 -14.90 -12.12
C GLU A 180 4.95 -13.74 -11.30
N LYS A 181 5.48 -13.51 -10.09
CA LYS A 181 5.10 -12.35 -9.27
C LYS A 181 5.46 -11.02 -9.96
N GLN A 182 6.65 -10.93 -10.56
CA GLN A 182 7.05 -9.74 -11.30
C GLN A 182 6.16 -9.51 -12.53
N ALA A 183 5.82 -10.56 -13.27
CA ALA A 183 4.92 -10.48 -14.42
C ALA A 183 3.48 -10.06 -14.06
N LEU A 184 3.00 -10.45 -12.87
CA LEU A 184 1.73 -9.99 -12.32
C LEU A 184 1.79 -8.51 -11.91
N MET A 185 2.84 -8.09 -11.19
CA MET A 185 3.00 -6.68 -10.79
C MET A 185 3.20 -5.74 -11.99
N ALA A 186 3.79 -6.22 -13.08
CA ALA A 186 3.89 -5.47 -14.33
C ALA A 186 2.54 -5.26 -15.03
N GLN A 187 1.50 -5.97 -14.60
CA GLN A 187 0.10 -5.83 -15.04
C GLN A 187 -0.78 -5.27 -13.91
N ASP A 188 -0.17 -4.56 -12.97
CA ASP A 188 -0.83 -3.90 -11.82
C ASP A 188 -1.56 -4.85 -10.85
N ILE A 189 -1.31 -6.16 -10.95
CA ILE A 189 -1.79 -7.16 -9.99
C ILE A 189 -0.77 -7.25 -8.85
N VAL A 190 -1.00 -6.47 -7.80
CA VAL A 190 -0.10 -6.33 -6.66
C VAL A 190 -0.61 -7.04 -5.41
N ILE A 191 -1.94 -7.10 -5.21
CA ILE A 191 -2.54 -7.75 -4.04
C ILE A 191 -3.27 -9.05 -4.38
N CYS A 192 -3.32 -9.97 -3.43
CA CYS A 192 -3.92 -11.30 -3.61
C CYS A 192 -5.39 -11.22 -4.07
N ARG A 193 -6.15 -10.20 -3.65
CA ARG A 193 -7.55 -10.03 -4.09
C ARG A 193 -7.66 -9.69 -5.57
N GLN A 194 -6.80 -8.82 -6.10
CA GLN A 194 -6.74 -8.52 -7.54
C GLN A 194 -6.43 -9.78 -8.35
N LEU A 195 -5.48 -10.62 -7.87
CA LEU A 195 -5.18 -11.89 -8.54
C LEU A 195 -6.35 -12.87 -8.48
N LYS A 196 -7.06 -12.93 -7.35
CA LYS A 196 -8.25 -13.78 -7.20
C LYS A 196 -9.36 -13.39 -8.18
N GLU A 197 -9.53 -12.10 -8.44
CA GLU A 197 -10.52 -11.57 -9.38
C GLU A 197 -10.10 -11.78 -10.85
N ASN A 198 -8.81 -11.93 -11.12
CA ASN A 198 -8.24 -12.08 -12.47
C ASN A 198 -7.48 -13.40 -12.63
N ILE A 199 -8.02 -14.51 -12.11
CA ILE A 199 -7.28 -15.77 -11.98
C ILE A 199 -6.82 -16.35 -13.33
N ASP A 200 -7.55 -16.06 -14.41
CA ASP A 200 -7.25 -16.54 -15.76
C ASP A 200 -5.90 -16.05 -16.30
N ILE A 201 -5.37 -14.97 -15.74
CA ILE A 201 -4.03 -14.46 -16.07
C ILE A 201 -2.94 -15.49 -15.81
N LEU A 202 -3.15 -16.41 -14.86
CA LEU A 202 -2.20 -17.46 -14.56
C LEU A 202 -2.06 -18.45 -15.72
N THR A 203 -3.13 -18.68 -16.48
CA THR A 203 -3.10 -19.48 -17.71
C THR A 203 -2.26 -18.78 -18.77
N THR A 204 -2.45 -17.46 -18.94
CA THR A 204 -1.66 -16.63 -19.87
C THR A 204 -0.16 -16.61 -19.50
N LEU A 205 0.16 -16.69 -18.22
CA LEU A 205 1.53 -16.83 -17.72
C LEU A 205 2.10 -18.26 -17.85
N GLY A 206 1.33 -19.21 -18.41
CA GLY A 206 1.77 -20.57 -18.69
C GLY A 206 1.71 -21.53 -17.49
N LEU A 207 0.94 -21.22 -16.45
CA LEU A 207 0.75 -22.15 -15.34
C LEU A 207 -0.22 -23.26 -15.73
N ASP A 208 0.12 -24.51 -15.39
CA ASP A 208 -0.79 -25.64 -15.55
C ASP A 208 -1.95 -25.60 -14.53
N GLU A 209 -3.03 -26.34 -14.83
CA GLU A 209 -4.23 -26.40 -13.99
C GLU A 209 -3.94 -26.82 -12.54
N ARG A 210 -2.98 -27.73 -12.32
CA ARG A 210 -2.62 -28.18 -10.96
C ARG A 210 -1.95 -27.05 -10.18
N ARG A 211 -1.09 -26.25 -10.82
CA ARG A 211 -0.46 -25.07 -10.21
C ARG A 211 -1.50 -23.98 -9.96
N ILE A 212 -2.37 -23.69 -10.92
CA ILE A 212 -3.47 -22.71 -10.77
C ILE A 212 -4.37 -23.11 -9.60
N HIS A 213 -4.74 -24.39 -9.48
CA HIS A 213 -5.53 -24.89 -8.36
C HIS A 213 -4.84 -24.63 -7.01
N ARG A 214 -3.54 -24.94 -6.88
CA ARG A 214 -2.77 -24.69 -5.65
C ARG A 214 -2.65 -23.20 -5.30
N VAL A 215 -2.47 -22.33 -6.29
CA VAL A 215 -2.46 -20.87 -6.07
C VAL A 215 -3.84 -20.41 -5.62
N THR A 216 -4.90 -20.90 -6.26
CA THR A 216 -6.29 -20.57 -5.90
C THR A 216 -6.63 -20.98 -4.47
N GLU A 217 -6.20 -22.16 -4.03
CA GLU A 217 -6.34 -22.59 -2.63
C GLU A 217 -5.60 -21.65 -1.67
N GLU A 218 -4.37 -21.24 -2.00
CA GLU A 218 -3.60 -20.28 -1.21
C GLU A 218 -4.32 -18.92 -1.11
N LEU A 219 -4.84 -18.42 -2.23
CA LEU A 219 -5.61 -17.18 -2.31
C LEU A 219 -6.88 -17.21 -1.45
N ARG A 220 -7.65 -18.30 -1.50
CA ARG A 220 -8.85 -18.48 -0.67
C ARG A 220 -8.51 -18.38 0.82
N ASN A 221 -7.44 -19.05 1.27
CA ASN A 221 -7.03 -19.01 2.67
C ASN A 221 -6.61 -17.61 3.15
N LEU A 222 -6.07 -16.77 2.25
CA LEU A 222 -5.61 -15.42 2.59
C LEU A 222 -6.74 -14.37 2.50
N CYS A 223 -7.57 -14.47 1.47
CA CYS A 223 -8.52 -13.42 1.09
C CYS A 223 -9.90 -13.59 1.73
N ASP A 224 -10.30 -14.84 2.00
CA ASP A 224 -11.64 -15.14 2.48
C ASP A 224 -11.73 -14.91 3.99
N GLU A 225 -12.88 -14.41 4.44
CA GLU A 225 -13.15 -14.24 5.86
C GLU A 225 -13.25 -15.61 6.52
N PRO A 226 -12.76 -15.77 7.77
CA PRO A 226 -13.08 -16.95 8.54
C PRO A 226 -14.60 -17.00 8.71
N GLN A 227 -15.22 -18.11 8.30
CA GLN A 227 -16.53 -18.50 8.82
C GLN A 227 -16.47 -18.65 10.34
#